data_AF-T1DT95-F1
#
_entry.id   AF-T1DT95-F1
#
_cell.length_a   1.000
_cell.length_b   1.000
_cell.length_c   1.000
_cell.angle_alpha   90.00
_cell.angle_beta   90.00
_cell.angle_gamma   90.00
#
_symmetry.space_group_name_H-M   'P 1'
#
loop_
_entity.id
_entity.type
_entity.pdbx_description
1 polymer ?
#
loop_
_entity_poly.entity_id
_entity_poly.type
_entity_poly.pdbx_seq_one_letter_code
_entity_poly.pdbx_strand_id
1 'polypeptide(L)' 'MWIQRINAAARLEGMSYSRLMGALHKSGIEINRKVLADLAMNHPEAFKAIVERVR' A
#
# COMPACT_ATOMS: atom_id res chain seq x y z
N MET A 1 -6.54 -11.64 7.41
CA MET A 1 -7.12 -10.28 7.33
C MET A 1 -6.21 -9.39 6.47
N TRP A 2 -6.66 -8.89 5.32
CA TRP A 2 -5.81 -8.15 4.36
C TRP A 2 -5.35 -6.76 4.85
N ILE A 3 -6.15 -6.07 5.68
CA ILE A 3 -5.79 -4.78 6.28
C ILE A 3 -4.49 -4.88 7.08
N GLN A 4 -4.33 -5.95 7.86
CA GLN A 4 -3.14 -6.15 8.69
C GLN A 4 -1.87 -6.35 7.84
N ARG A 5 -1.98 -7.05 6.71
CA ARG A 5 -0.88 -7.25 5.75
C ARG A 5 -0.44 -5.93 5.13
N ILE A 6 -1.38 -5.12 4.65
CA ILE A 6 -1.09 -3.78 4.11
C ILE A 6 -0.49 -2.89 5.20
N ASN A 7 -1.01 -2.94 6.44
CA ASN A 7 -0.49 -2.14 7.53
C ASN A 7 0.96 -2.52 7.89
N ALA A 8 1.27 -3.82 7.89
CA ALA A 8 2.64 -4.28 8.10
C ALA A 8 3.59 -3.78 6.99
N ALA A 9 3.21 -3.94 5.72
CA ALA A 9 4.03 -3.48 4.60
C ALA A 9 4.15 -1.95 4.54
N ALA A 10 3.06 -1.21 4.76
CA ALA A 10 3.09 0.24 4.82
C ALA A 10 4.03 0.74 5.93
N ARG A 11 4.03 0.07 7.09
CA ARG A 11 4.93 0.42 8.21
C ARG A 11 6.39 0.20 7.88
N LEU A 12 6.73 -0.83 7.10
CA LEU A 12 8.11 -1.06 6.64
C LEU A 12 8.61 0.11 5.78
N GLU A 13 7.71 0.72 4.99
CA GLU A 13 8.00 1.91 4.19
C GLU A 13 7.83 3.23 4.97
N GLY A 14 7.63 3.19 6.28
CA GLY A 14 7.47 4.37 7.13
C GLY A 14 6.12 5.11 6.97
N MET A 15 5.11 4.44 6.42
CA MET A 15 3.77 4.98 6.18
C MET A 15 2.70 4.24 6.99
N SER A 16 1.63 4.92 7.41
CA SER A 16 0.47 4.25 8.00
C SER A 16 -0.52 3.82 6.92
N TYR A 17 -1.31 2.78 7.18
CA TYR A 17 -2.39 2.36 6.27
C TYR A 17 -3.29 3.52 5.84
N SER A 18 -3.73 4.37 6.79
CA SER A 18 -4.59 5.52 6.47
C SER A 18 -3.89 6.54 5.58
N ARG A 19 -2.59 6.80 5.80
CA ARG A 19 -1.82 7.71 4.95
C ARG A 19 -1.64 7.13 3.55
N LEU A 20 -1.34 5.82 3.42
CA LEU A 20 -1.25 5.14 2.13
C LEU A 20 -2.56 5.20 1.35
N MET A 21 -3.68 4.85 1.99
CA MET A 21 -5.00 4.89 1.35
C MET A 21 -5.41 6.32 0.97
N GLY A 22 -5.10 7.31 1.82
CA GLY A 22 -5.34 8.71 1.50
C GLY A 22 -4.48 9.20 0.32
N ALA A 23 -3.21 8.80 0.28
CA ALA A 23 -2.29 9.14 -0.80
C ALA A 23 -2.69 8.49 -2.15
N LEU A 24 -3.09 7.22 -2.11
CA LEU A 24 -3.66 6.52 -3.27
C LEU A 24 -4.89 7.23 -3.81
N HIS A 25 -5.82 7.62 -2.93
CA HIS A 25 -7.01 8.35 -3.32
C HIS A 25 -6.70 9.75 -3.89
N LYS A 26 -5.79 10.50 -3.25
CA LYS A 26 -5.32 11.80 -3.77
C LYS A 26 -4.63 11.71 -5.12
N SER A 27 -3.93 10.61 -5.37
CA SER A 27 -3.26 10.34 -6.65
C SER A 27 -4.21 9.82 -7.72
N GLY A 28 -5.49 9.62 -7.41
CA GLY A 28 -6.48 9.03 -8.33
C GLY A 28 -6.25 7.54 -8.62
N ILE A 29 -5.47 6.84 -7.79
CA ILE A 29 -5.16 5.43 -7.97
C ILE A 29 -6.20 4.61 -7.22
N GLU A 30 -7.19 4.11 -7.95
CA GLU A 30 -8.16 3.14 -7.43
C GLU A 30 -7.60 1.72 -7.55
N ILE A 31 -7.07 1.19 -6.44
CA ILE A 31 -6.58 -0.18 -6.37
C ILE A 31 -7.43 -1.01 -5.41
N ASN A 32 -7.69 -2.27 -5.79
CA ASN A 32 -8.41 -3.18 -4.91
C ASN A 32 -7.54 -3.55 -3.71
N ARG A 33 -8.07 -3.40 -2.50
CA ARG A 33 -7.32 -3.65 -1.26
C ARG A 33 -6.90 -5.11 -1.09
N LYS A 34 -7.64 -6.07 -1.67
CA LYS A 34 -7.20 -7.48 -1.69
C LYS A 34 -5.95 -7.65 -2.54
N VAL A 35 -5.93 -7.03 -3.73
CA VAL A 35 -4.77 -7.05 -4.64
C VAL A 35 -3.61 -6.31 -4.01
N LEU A 36 -3.83 -5.16 -3.38
CA LEU A 36 -2.79 -4.40 -2.68
C LEU A 36 -2.14 -5.22 -1.55
N ALA A 37 -2.94 -5.98 -0.80
CA ALA A 37 -2.44 -6.86 0.25
C ALA A 37 -1.68 -8.08 -0.31
N ASP A 38 -2.06 -8.56 -1.48
CA ASP A 38 -1.36 -9.63 -2.18
C ASP A 38 -0.03 -9.14 -2.75
N LEU A 39 -0.03 -7.96 -3.39
CA LEU A 39 1.16 -7.27 -3.88
C LEU A 39 2.14 -7.01 -2.75
N ALA A 40 1.66 -6.54 -1.60
CA ALA A 40 2.48 -6.30 -0.42
C ALA A 40 3.20 -7.57 0.11
N MET A 41 2.62 -8.76 -0.12
CA MET A 41 3.18 -10.03 0.35
C MET A 41 4.05 -10.73 -0.71
N ASN A 42 3.58 -10.75 -1.96
CA ASN A 42 4.20 -11.50 -3.05
C ASN A 42 5.20 -10.65 -3.85
N HIS A 43 5.00 -9.33 -3.89
CA HIS A 43 5.79 -8.38 -4.68
C HIS A 43 6.11 -7.10 -3.88
N PRO A 44 6.95 -7.21 -2.82
CA PRO A 44 7.28 -6.07 -1.98
C PRO A 44 7.92 -4.90 -2.76
N GLU A 45 8.69 -5.18 -3.81
CA GLU A 45 9.27 -4.15 -4.67
C GLU A 45 8.21 -3.33 -5.43
N ALA A 46 7.18 -4.00 -5.95
CA ALA A 46 6.07 -3.34 -6.62
C ALA A 46 5.23 -2.51 -5.64
N PHE A 47 5.00 -3.02 -4.43
CA PHE A 47 4.35 -2.27 -3.36
C PHE A 47 5.14 -1.02 -2.99
N LYS A 48 6.46 -1.13 -2.85
CA LYS A 48 7.35 -0.01 -2.57
C LYS A 48 7.29 1.06 -3.67
N ALA A 49 7.34 0.65 -4.94
CA ALA A 49 7.21 1.58 -6.06
C ALA A 49 5.86 2.34 -6.05
N ILE A 50 4.77 1.68 -5.65
CA ILE A 50 3.47 2.36 -5.45
C ILE A 50 3.55 3.36 -4.31
N VAL A 51 4.11 2.96 -3.17
CA VAL A 51 4.24 3.82 -1.98
C VAL A 51 5.10 5.04 -2.30
N GLU A 52 6.22 4.88 -3.01
CA GLU A 52 7.08 5.98 -3.46
C GLU A 52 6.38 6.88 -4.48
N ARG A 53 5.55 6.32 -5.37
CA ARG A 53 4.82 7.10 -6.38
C ARG A 53 3.69 7.94 -5.79
N VAL A 54 3.11 7.52 -4.67
CA VAL A 54 2.04 8.26 -3.98
C VAL A 54 2.53 9.11 -2.81
N ARG A 55 3.81 8.98 -2.43
CA ARG A 55 4.41 9.75 -1.35
C ARG A 55 4.42 11.24 -1.66
#